data_AF-A0A0N4YLU9-F1
#
_entry.id   AF-A0A0N4YLU9-F1
#
_cell.length_a   1.000
_cell.length_b   1.000
_cell.length_c   1.000
_cell.angle_alpha   90.00
_cell.angle_beta   90.00
_cell.angle_gamma   90.00
#
_symmetry.space_group_name_H-M   'P 1'
#
loop_
_entity.id
_entity.type
_entity.pdbx_description
1 polymer ?
#
loop_
_entity_poly.entity_id
_entity_poly.type
_entity_poly.pdbx_seq_one_letter_code
_entity_poly.pdbx_strand_id
1 'polypeptide(L)'
;MRINGVSEVNKEQPEKQRLVLLVKVAALCLVLVALGCYARKTFRSTDDGSDGSFHFDEITEEEAARVRKFYNEQEKGIHSVKQYDAVKLIEQTNSSPLPNRLFNGSAEEICGTTRDLCIHPFVKVLPQLMTAPNYRLMSCVVQKSMSTVMTAIVCFLLREKEFISAGRDLLKDYGPLGFCQGKNNFNQLDNMRKILQINNVDDWRFTMVTREPVDRFLSGFIDRCVRVHDECFGCGTNMTCFLEEEYAR
;
A
#
# COMPACT_ATOMS: atom_id res chain seq x y z
N MET A 1 35.01 -93.74 -8.22
CA MET A 1 33.74 -94.49 -8.09
C MET A 1 32.83 -93.67 -7.18
N ARG A 2 31.63 -93.36 -7.68
CA ARG A 2 30.42 -92.80 -7.03
C ARG A 2 30.45 -91.43 -6.32
N ILE A 3 29.62 -90.57 -6.92
CA ILE A 3 28.89 -89.42 -6.42
C ILE A 3 27.90 -89.86 -5.32
N ASN A 4 27.73 -89.06 -4.25
CA ASN A 4 26.42 -88.60 -3.74
C ASN A 4 26.58 -87.78 -2.44
N GLY A 5 25.91 -86.64 -2.40
CA GLY A 5 25.80 -85.77 -1.24
C GLY A 5 25.20 -84.41 -1.60
N VAL A 6 23.93 -84.40 -2.02
CA VAL A 6 23.10 -83.19 -2.08
C VAL A 6 22.78 -82.78 -0.63
N SER A 7 22.95 -81.50 -0.29
CA SER A 7 22.33 -80.91 0.89
C SER A 7 21.63 -79.61 0.50
N GLU A 8 20.39 -79.51 0.95
CA GLU A 8 19.33 -78.61 0.53
C GLU A 8 19.61 -77.14 0.88
N VAL A 9 19.27 -76.25 -0.06
CA VAL A 9 19.26 -74.80 0.14
C VAL A 9 18.07 -74.43 1.03
N ASN A 10 18.36 -74.01 2.25
CA ASN A 10 17.37 -73.55 3.21
C ASN A 10 16.82 -72.15 2.80
N LYS A 11 15.54 -72.10 2.41
CA LYS A 11 14.85 -70.93 1.81
C LYS A 11 14.12 -70.03 2.83
N GLU A 12 14.34 -70.19 4.12
CA GLU A 12 13.51 -69.60 5.18
C GLU A 12 13.97 -68.23 5.73
N GLN A 13 15.15 -67.75 5.31
CA GLN A 13 15.77 -66.54 5.87
C GLN A 13 15.27 -65.17 5.32
N PRO A 14 14.86 -65.00 4.05
CA PRO A 14 14.57 -63.68 3.49
C PRO A 14 13.16 -63.14 3.85
N GLU A 15 12.23 -64.01 4.27
CA GLU A 15 10.86 -63.62 4.57
C GLU A 15 10.73 -62.92 5.94
N LYS A 16 11.41 -63.45 6.96
CA LYS A 16 11.45 -62.82 8.30
C LYS A 16 12.11 -61.44 8.26
N GLN A 17 13.14 -61.25 7.46
CA GLN A 17 13.80 -59.94 7.30
C GLN A 17 12.90 -58.92 6.59
N ARG A 18 12.12 -59.33 5.58
CA ARG A 18 11.11 -58.48 4.94
C ARG A 18 9.99 -58.10 5.91
N LEU A 19 9.52 -59.05 6.72
CA LEU A 19 8.49 -58.78 7.73
C LEU A 19 8.97 -57.79 8.79
N VAL A 20 10.20 -57.94 9.29
CA VAL A 20 10.81 -56.99 10.25
C VAL A 20 11.00 -55.61 9.63
N LEU A 21 11.40 -55.53 8.36
CA LEU A 21 11.53 -54.25 7.65
C LEU A 21 10.17 -53.57 7.46
N LEU A 22 9.13 -54.32 7.05
CA LEU A 22 7.76 -53.82 6.90
C LEU A 22 7.19 -53.29 8.22
N VAL A 23 7.42 -54.00 9.33
CA VAL A 23 7.00 -53.54 10.66
C VAL A 23 7.72 -52.26 11.08
N LYS A 24 9.03 -52.14 10.80
CA LYS A 24 9.79 -50.91 11.08
C LYS A 24 9.31 -49.72 10.24
N VAL A 25 9.03 -49.93 8.95
CA VAL A 25 8.50 -48.87 8.07
C VAL A 25 7.10 -48.45 8.51
N ALA A 26 6.22 -49.39 8.85
CA ALA A 26 4.88 -49.09 9.35
C ALA A 26 4.93 -48.30 10.67
N ALA A 27 5.82 -48.68 11.59
CA ALA A 27 6.03 -47.94 12.84
C ALA A 27 6.55 -46.52 12.59
N LEU A 28 7.50 -46.34 11.66
CA LEU A 28 8.01 -45.02 11.29
C LEU A 28 6.91 -44.13 10.66
N CYS A 29 6.09 -44.70 9.76
CA CYS A 29 4.96 -44.00 9.17
C CYS A 29 3.94 -43.57 10.22
N LEU A 30 3.62 -44.43 11.19
CA LEU A 30 2.71 -44.09 12.29
C LEU A 30 3.27 -42.97 13.17
N VAL A 31 4.58 -42.98 13.45
CA VAL A 31 5.24 -41.89 14.19
C VAL A 31 5.21 -40.58 13.39
N LEU A 32 5.48 -40.61 12.09
CA LEU A 32 5.41 -39.42 11.24
C LEU A 32 3.99 -38.87 11.11
N VAL A 33 2.97 -39.73 11.02
CA VAL A 33 1.56 -39.32 11.04
C VAL A 33 1.19 -38.74 12.40
N ALA A 34 1.62 -39.35 13.50
CA ALA A 34 1.38 -38.84 14.85
C ALA A 34 2.06 -37.48 15.08
N LEU A 35 3.30 -37.30 14.61
CA LEU A 35 4.01 -36.02 14.65
C LEU A 35 3.34 -34.98 13.75
N GLY A 36 2.89 -35.35 12.55
CA GLY A 36 2.11 -34.48 11.67
C GLY A 36 0.77 -34.07 12.28
N CYS A 37 0.05 -34.99 12.93
CA CYS A 37 -1.19 -34.72 13.65
C CYS A 37 -0.94 -33.86 14.90
N TYR A 38 0.15 -34.10 15.64
CA TYR A 38 0.54 -33.29 16.80
C TYR A 38 0.90 -31.87 16.37
N ALA A 39 1.73 -31.71 15.34
CA ALA A 39 2.08 -30.42 14.75
C ALA A 39 0.84 -29.68 14.22
N ARG A 40 -0.10 -30.40 13.60
CA ARG A 40 -1.37 -29.82 13.13
C ARG A 40 -2.28 -29.43 14.29
N LYS A 41 -2.23 -30.13 15.42
CA LYS A 41 -3.00 -29.82 16.64
C LYS A 41 -2.38 -28.64 17.39
N THR A 42 -1.05 -28.56 17.50
CA THR A 42 -0.36 -27.38 18.04
C THR A 42 -0.55 -26.15 17.14
N PHE A 43 -0.63 -26.33 15.82
CA PHE A 43 -0.95 -25.24 14.88
C PHE A 43 -2.45 -24.87 14.87
N ARG A 44 -3.36 -25.79 15.22
CA ARG A 44 -4.80 -25.48 15.43
C ARG A 44 -5.12 -24.91 16.80
N SER A 45 -4.23 -25.06 17.78
CA SER A 45 -4.41 -24.51 19.13
C SER A 45 -3.94 -23.05 19.28
N THR A 46 -3.57 -22.38 18.19
CA THR A 46 -3.43 -20.91 18.12
C THR A 46 -4.60 -20.26 17.37
N ASP A 47 -5.76 -20.91 17.34
CA ASP A 47 -7.04 -20.23 17.09
C ASP A 47 -7.56 -19.77 18.47
N ASP A 48 -6.77 -18.89 19.10
CA ASP A 48 -7.20 -18.14 20.27
C ASP A 48 -8.19 -17.10 19.74
N GLY A 49 -9.40 -17.09 20.28
CA GLY A 49 -10.51 -16.28 19.80
C GLY A 49 -10.13 -14.80 19.75
N SER A 50 -9.64 -14.36 18.59
CA SER A 50 -9.43 -12.95 18.33
C SER A 50 -10.81 -12.30 18.29
N ASP A 51 -11.05 -11.40 19.22
CA ASP A 51 -11.89 -10.25 18.91
C ASP A 51 -11.42 -9.77 17.53
N GLY A 52 -12.31 -9.66 16.55
CA GLY A 52 -11.97 -9.49 15.12
C GLY A 52 -11.25 -8.18 14.78
N SER A 53 -10.63 -7.53 15.77
CA SER A 53 -9.77 -6.38 15.65
C SER A 53 -8.41 -6.75 15.06
N PHE A 54 -8.11 -6.14 13.93
CA PHE A 54 -6.78 -6.02 13.36
C PHE A 54 -5.87 -5.27 14.35
N HIS A 55 -4.86 -5.98 14.86
CA HIS A 55 -3.86 -5.41 15.75
C HIS A 55 -2.59 -5.03 15.00
N PHE A 56 -2.08 -3.84 15.31
CA PHE A 56 -0.76 -3.41 14.92
C PHE A 56 0.25 -3.75 16.01
N ASP A 57 1.50 -4.05 15.62
CA ASP A 57 2.59 -4.23 16.59
C ASP A 57 2.73 -2.98 17.46
N GLU A 58 3.07 -3.18 18.74
CA GLU A 58 3.42 -2.07 19.63
C GLU A 58 4.59 -1.27 19.05
N ILE A 59 4.53 0.06 19.23
CA ILE A 59 5.62 0.95 18.83
C ILE A 59 6.66 0.97 19.94
N THR A 60 7.92 0.84 19.55
CA THR A 60 9.02 1.00 20.50
C THR A 60 9.19 2.46 20.91
N GLU A 61 9.66 2.71 22.12
CA GLU A 61 9.94 4.08 22.58
C GLU A 61 10.93 4.83 21.68
N GLU A 62 11.88 4.11 21.05
CA GLU A 62 12.82 4.69 20.09
C GLU A 62 12.10 5.18 18.82
N GLU A 63 11.21 4.37 18.24
CA GLU A 63 10.39 4.76 17.09
C GLU A 63 9.48 5.94 17.44
N ALA A 64 8.84 5.92 18.61
CA ALA A 64 8.03 7.03 19.10
C ALA A 64 8.84 8.32 19.25
N ALA A 65 10.05 8.24 19.81
CA ALA A 65 10.95 9.38 19.94
C ALA A 65 11.40 9.94 18.58
N ARG A 66 11.70 9.05 17.62
CA ARG A 66 12.09 9.42 16.26
C ARG A 66 10.97 10.17 15.54
N VAL A 67 9.73 9.67 15.64
CA VAL A 67 8.55 10.33 15.06
C VAL A 67 8.31 11.70 15.70
N ARG A 68 8.38 11.81 17.03
CA ARG A 68 8.26 13.09 17.75
C ARG A 68 9.30 14.11 17.29
N LYS A 69 10.57 13.69 17.17
CA LYS A 69 11.66 14.56 16.72
C LYS A 69 11.41 15.07 15.30
N PHE A 70 11.04 14.18 14.39
CA PHE A 70 10.74 14.53 13.00
C PHE A 70 9.62 15.57 12.92
N TYR A 71 8.51 15.37 13.64
CA TYR A 71 7.40 16.30 13.65
C TYR A 71 7.79 17.69 14.18
N ASN A 72 8.55 17.75 15.27
CA ASN A 72 9.05 19.01 15.83
C ASN A 72 9.98 19.77 14.87
N GLU A 73 10.79 19.06 14.08
CA GLU A 73 11.66 19.66 13.06
C GLU A 73 10.83 20.21 11.89
N GLN A 74 9.79 19.48 11.46
CA GLN A 74 8.87 19.95 10.42
C GLN A 74 8.11 21.22 10.84
N GLU A 75 7.59 21.28 12.07
CA GLU A 75 6.86 22.47 12.54
C GLU A 75 7.77 23.72 12.54
N LYS A 76 9.03 23.57 12.97
CA LYS A 76 10.03 24.65 12.86
C LYS A 76 10.28 25.09 11.42
N GLY A 77 10.31 24.14 10.49
CA GLY A 77 10.47 24.40 9.04
C GLY A 77 9.35 25.27 8.47
N ILE A 78 8.09 25.00 8.84
CA ILE A 78 6.93 25.75 8.35
C ILE A 78 6.99 27.22 8.74
N HIS A 79 7.38 27.52 9.97
CA HIS A 79 7.53 28.90 10.43
C HIS A 79 8.69 29.66 9.77
N SER A 80 9.57 28.95 9.05
CA SER A 80 10.78 29.53 8.44
C SER A 80 10.61 29.88 6.94
N VAL A 81 9.59 29.34 6.25
CA VAL A 81 9.35 29.62 4.83
C VAL A 81 8.72 31.01 4.68
N LYS A 82 9.57 32.02 4.42
CA LYS A 82 9.16 33.43 4.34
C LYS A 82 9.14 34.04 2.94
N GLN A 83 9.37 33.28 1.88
CA GLN A 83 9.55 33.88 0.55
C GLN A 83 8.59 33.33 -0.49
N TYR A 84 7.49 34.06 -0.72
CA TYR A 84 6.54 33.85 -1.80
C TYR A 84 6.75 34.89 -2.93
N ASP A 85 8.00 35.26 -3.20
CA ASP A 85 8.32 36.38 -4.10
C ASP A 85 8.27 36.03 -5.60
N ALA A 86 7.90 34.79 -5.95
CA ALA A 86 7.95 34.31 -7.33
C ALA A 86 6.67 34.57 -8.16
N VAL A 87 5.62 35.18 -7.59
CA VAL A 87 4.33 35.38 -8.32
C VAL A 87 4.53 36.13 -9.63
N LYS A 88 5.31 37.22 -9.60
CA LYS A 88 5.62 38.01 -10.81
C LYS A 88 6.38 37.21 -11.86
N LEU A 89 7.30 36.35 -11.43
CA LEU A 89 8.05 35.47 -12.34
C LEU A 89 7.11 34.44 -12.97
N ILE A 90 6.22 33.83 -12.17
CA ILE A 90 5.24 32.85 -12.67
C ILE A 90 4.30 33.52 -13.67
N GLU A 91 3.80 34.72 -13.38
CA GLU A 91 2.96 35.48 -14.30
C GLU A 91 3.69 35.71 -15.63
N GLN A 92 4.95 36.19 -15.59
CA GLN A 92 5.77 36.42 -16.78
C GLN A 92 5.98 35.14 -17.60
N THR A 93 6.36 34.03 -16.97
CA THR A 93 6.60 32.74 -17.65
C THR A 93 5.34 32.18 -18.31
N ASN A 94 4.16 32.55 -17.82
CA ASN A 94 2.87 32.05 -18.28
C ASN A 94 2.02 33.14 -18.96
N SER A 95 2.64 34.25 -19.41
CA SER A 95 1.96 35.35 -20.09
C SER A 95 1.74 35.12 -21.59
N SER A 96 2.18 33.99 -22.14
CA SER A 96 1.99 33.68 -23.55
C SER A 96 0.50 33.66 -23.90
N PRO A 97 0.09 34.30 -25.01
CA PRO A 97 -1.30 34.23 -25.45
C PRO A 97 -1.67 32.77 -25.71
N LEU A 98 -2.76 32.31 -25.10
CA LEU A 98 -3.28 30.98 -25.34
C LEU A 98 -3.62 30.84 -26.83
N PRO A 99 -3.37 29.66 -27.44
CA PRO A 99 -3.80 29.43 -28.81
C PRO A 99 -5.31 29.62 -28.93
N ASN A 100 -5.75 30.09 -30.09
CA ASN A 100 -7.18 30.20 -30.38
C ASN A 100 -7.84 28.84 -30.15
N ARG A 101 -9.02 28.84 -29.50
CA ARG A 101 -9.81 27.63 -29.35
C ARG A 101 -10.04 27.02 -30.74
N LEU A 102 -9.59 25.79 -30.92
CA LEU A 102 -9.83 25.01 -32.14
C LEU A 102 -11.31 24.64 -32.28
N PHE A 103 -12.06 24.62 -31.18
CA PHE A 103 -13.45 24.20 -31.11
C PHE A 103 -14.30 25.20 -30.34
N ASN A 104 -15.47 25.50 -30.88
CA ASN A 104 -16.42 26.47 -30.33
C ASN A 104 -17.54 25.79 -29.52
N GLY A 105 -17.15 24.81 -28.68
CA GLY A 105 -18.06 24.00 -27.86
C GLY A 105 -17.52 23.77 -26.44
N SER A 106 -18.27 23.02 -25.64
CA SER A 106 -17.84 22.55 -24.32
C SER A 106 -16.79 21.45 -24.45
N ALA A 107 -16.02 21.22 -23.37
CA ALA A 107 -15.08 20.10 -23.31
C ALA A 107 -15.81 18.75 -23.51
N GLU A 108 -17.05 18.63 -23.03
CA GLU A 108 -17.87 17.43 -23.13
C GLU A 108 -18.30 17.15 -24.57
N GLU A 109 -18.66 18.19 -25.33
CA GLU A 109 -18.92 18.07 -26.77
C GLU A 109 -17.66 17.63 -27.53
N ILE A 110 -16.51 18.25 -27.25
CA ILE A 110 -15.23 17.91 -27.89
C ILE A 110 -14.88 16.43 -27.62
N CYS A 111 -14.95 16.00 -26.37
CA CYS A 111 -14.63 14.63 -25.97
C CYS A 111 -15.68 13.60 -26.44
N GLY A 112 -16.91 14.04 -26.71
CA GLY A 112 -17.95 13.21 -27.33
C GLY A 112 -17.69 12.91 -28.80
N THR A 113 -17.20 13.90 -29.57
CA THR A 113 -16.92 13.76 -31.01
C THR A 113 -15.52 13.22 -31.35
N THR A 114 -14.50 13.61 -30.60
CA THR A 114 -13.09 13.29 -30.93
C THR A 114 -12.39 12.68 -29.73
N ARG A 115 -12.52 11.37 -29.57
CA ARG A 115 -11.97 10.63 -28.42
C ARG A 115 -10.44 10.72 -28.30
N ASP A 116 -9.74 10.91 -29.41
CA ASP A 116 -8.27 10.94 -29.44
C ASP A 116 -7.68 12.28 -28.96
N LEU A 117 -8.51 13.33 -28.85
CA LEU A 117 -8.11 14.65 -28.34
C LEU A 117 -8.35 14.83 -26.84
N CYS A 118 -8.95 13.85 -26.17
CA CYS A 118 -9.28 13.93 -24.76
C CYS A 118 -8.60 12.82 -23.97
N ILE A 119 -8.34 13.12 -22.68
CA ILE A 119 -7.88 12.11 -21.73
C ILE A 119 -8.87 10.94 -21.77
N HIS A 120 -8.38 9.75 -22.10
CA HIS A 120 -9.23 8.57 -22.12
C HIS A 120 -9.85 8.36 -20.73
N PRO A 121 -11.17 8.16 -20.63
CA PRO A 121 -11.76 7.78 -19.35
C PRO A 121 -11.17 6.44 -18.90
N PHE A 122 -11.05 6.24 -17.58
CA PHE A 122 -10.56 5.00 -16.98
C PHE A 122 -9.09 4.65 -17.28
N VAL A 123 -8.22 5.65 -17.49
CA VAL A 123 -6.76 5.39 -17.42
C VAL A 123 -6.45 4.67 -16.12
N LYS A 124 -5.68 3.58 -16.20
CA LYS A 124 -5.31 2.77 -15.06
C LYS A 124 -4.27 3.52 -14.21
N VAL A 125 -4.75 4.42 -13.38
CA VAL A 125 -3.93 5.05 -12.33
C VAL A 125 -3.74 4.01 -11.23
N LEU A 126 -2.49 3.77 -10.81
CA LEU A 126 -2.20 2.94 -9.64
C LEU A 126 -2.87 3.58 -8.41
N PRO A 127 -3.90 2.94 -7.83
CA PRO A 127 -4.60 3.53 -6.70
C PRO A 127 -3.71 3.43 -5.46
N GLN A 128 -3.72 4.47 -4.63
CA GLN A 128 -3.18 4.38 -3.27
C GLN A 128 -4.34 4.15 -2.31
N LEU A 129 -4.52 2.91 -1.88
CA LEU A 129 -5.57 2.53 -0.95
C LEU A 129 -5.01 2.55 0.48
N MET A 130 -5.76 3.16 1.40
CA MET A 130 -5.46 3.14 2.83
C MET A 130 -6.63 2.52 3.59
N THR A 131 -6.34 1.66 4.56
CA THR A 131 -7.40 0.94 5.30
C THR A 131 -7.34 1.18 6.80
N ALA A 132 -8.51 1.23 7.44
CA ALA A 132 -8.69 1.06 8.87
C ALA A 132 -9.59 -0.15 9.12
N PRO A 133 -9.01 -1.38 9.24
CA PRO A 133 -9.80 -2.61 9.23
C PRO A 133 -10.80 -2.74 10.37
N ASN A 134 -10.45 -2.24 11.56
CA ASN A 134 -11.33 -2.23 12.74
C ASN A 134 -12.62 -1.41 12.51
N TYR A 135 -12.60 -0.50 11.53
CA TYR A 135 -13.75 0.32 11.15
C TYR A 135 -14.38 -0.14 9.83
N ARG A 136 -13.89 -1.22 9.23
CA ARG A 136 -14.25 -1.68 7.87
C ARG A 136 -14.21 -0.53 6.86
N LEU A 137 -13.17 0.31 6.95
CA LEU A 137 -13.00 1.51 6.12
C LEU A 137 -11.83 1.33 5.17
N MET A 138 -12.05 1.65 3.91
CA MET A 138 -11.02 1.82 2.90
C MET A 138 -11.18 3.20 2.26
N SER A 139 -10.08 3.94 2.14
CA SER A 139 -10.03 5.19 1.41
C SER A 139 -9.09 5.10 0.21
N CYS A 140 -9.56 5.49 -0.96
CA CYS A 140 -8.70 5.77 -2.11
C CYS A 140 -8.11 7.18 -1.93
N VAL A 141 -6.79 7.26 -1.91
CA VAL A 141 -6.04 8.49 -1.70
C VAL A 141 -5.68 9.08 -3.05
N VAL A 142 -6.40 10.12 -3.44
CA VAL A 142 -6.13 10.90 -4.64
C VAL A 142 -5.17 12.03 -4.28
N GLN A 143 -3.99 12.04 -4.89
CA GLN A 143 -2.97 13.06 -4.60
C GLN A 143 -3.51 14.47 -4.77
N LYS A 144 -3.15 15.38 -3.84
CA LYS A 144 -3.61 16.78 -3.79
C LYS A 144 -5.12 16.97 -3.58
N SER A 145 -5.85 15.89 -3.27
CA SER A 145 -7.26 15.92 -2.86
C SER A 145 -7.37 15.45 -1.42
N MET A 146 -6.93 16.30 -0.47
CA MET A 146 -6.89 15.96 0.96
C MET A 146 -6.05 14.70 1.27
N SER A 147 -5.12 14.31 0.38
CA SER A 147 -4.38 13.04 0.50
C SER A 147 -3.62 12.91 1.82
N THR A 148 -2.97 13.98 2.25
CA THR A 148 -2.21 14.03 3.49
C THR A 148 -3.11 13.92 4.72
N VAL A 149 -4.19 14.70 4.78
CA VAL A 149 -5.14 14.65 5.91
C VAL A 149 -5.83 13.28 5.96
N MET A 150 -6.13 12.67 4.81
CA MET A 150 -6.73 11.33 4.80
C MET A 150 -5.76 10.26 5.31
N THR A 151 -4.48 10.41 4.99
CA THR A 151 -3.42 9.57 5.58
C THR A 151 -3.37 9.72 7.10
N ALA A 152 -3.46 10.96 7.60
CA ALA A 152 -3.46 11.26 9.02
C ALA A 152 -4.71 10.69 9.72
N ILE A 153 -5.90 10.85 9.14
CA ILE A 153 -7.16 10.30 9.67
C ILE A 153 -7.08 8.78 9.76
N VAL A 154 -6.69 8.09 8.70
CA VAL A 154 -6.59 6.62 8.74
C VAL A 154 -5.54 6.19 9.77
N CYS A 155 -4.41 6.88 9.87
CA CYS A 155 -3.40 6.55 10.87
C CYS A 155 -3.90 6.79 12.31
N PHE A 156 -4.63 7.87 12.55
CA PHE A 156 -5.29 8.15 13.82
C PHE A 156 -6.27 7.03 14.20
N LEU A 157 -7.09 6.55 13.26
CA LEU A 157 -8.01 5.43 13.50
C LEU A 157 -7.28 4.12 13.86
N LEU A 158 -6.06 3.93 13.36
CA LEU A 158 -5.27 2.73 13.64
C LEU A 158 -4.50 2.80 14.96
N ARG A 159 -4.04 4.00 15.35
CA ARG A 159 -3.11 4.21 16.46
C ARG A 159 -3.39 5.53 17.18
N GLU A 160 -4.60 5.64 17.70
CA GLU A 160 -5.10 6.87 18.35
C GLU A 160 -4.18 7.33 19.49
N LYS A 161 -3.82 6.42 20.40
CA LYS A 161 -3.02 6.74 21.59
C LYS A 161 -1.65 7.29 21.22
N GLU A 162 -0.98 6.66 20.26
CA GLU A 162 0.37 7.02 19.83
C GLU A 162 0.34 8.28 18.95
N PHE A 163 -0.71 8.47 18.17
CA PHE A 163 -0.93 9.71 17.42
C PHE A 163 -1.06 10.92 18.37
N ILE A 164 -1.90 10.81 19.40
CA ILE A 164 -2.13 11.87 20.39
C ILE A 164 -0.89 12.10 21.26
N SER A 165 -0.25 11.04 21.77
CA SER A 165 0.92 11.17 22.65
C SER A 165 2.15 11.74 21.94
N ALA A 166 2.24 11.59 20.63
CA ALA A 166 3.24 12.22 19.81
C ALA A 166 2.95 13.71 19.50
N GLY A 167 1.81 14.25 19.95
CA GLY A 167 1.42 15.65 19.72
C GLY A 167 1.04 15.95 18.27
N ARG A 168 0.63 14.94 17.50
CA ARG A 168 0.30 15.10 16.08
C ARG A 168 -1.06 15.74 15.90
N ASP A 169 -1.19 16.51 14.82
CA ASP A 169 -2.42 17.18 14.42
C ASP A 169 -2.80 16.74 12.99
N LEU A 170 -4.09 16.48 12.76
CA LEU A 170 -4.61 16.00 11.47
C LEU A 170 -4.33 16.97 10.31
N LEU A 171 -4.21 18.27 10.59
CA LEU A 171 -4.02 19.34 9.61
C LEU A 171 -2.55 19.73 9.43
N LYS A 172 -1.67 19.31 10.34
CA LYS A 172 -0.23 19.63 10.32
C LYS A 172 0.66 18.41 10.08
N ASP A 173 0.11 17.26 9.72
CA ASP A 173 0.89 16.08 9.40
C ASP A 173 1.41 16.20 7.95
N TYR A 174 2.73 16.18 7.72
CA TYR A 174 3.32 16.49 6.40
C TYR A 174 4.17 15.37 5.79
N GLY A 175 4.12 14.14 6.30
CA GLY A 175 4.96 13.12 5.67
C GLY A 175 4.83 11.69 6.16
N PRO A 176 5.45 10.77 5.41
CA PRO A 176 5.24 9.35 5.59
C PRO A 176 5.98 8.77 6.79
N LEU A 177 6.84 9.51 7.51
CA LEU A 177 7.47 9.02 8.73
C LEU A 177 6.45 8.99 9.89
N GLY A 178 5.65 7.94 9.90
CA GLY A 178 4.62 7.73 10.90
C GLY A 178 4.41 6.26 11.17
N PHE A 179 3.91 5.98 12.36
CA PHE A 179 3.58 4.67 12.90
C PHE A 179 2.77 3.70 12.00
N CYS A 180 2.15 4.25 10.96
CA CYS A 180 1.26 3.56 10.04
C CYS A 180 1.88 3.36 8.64
N GLN A 181 3.09 3.87 8.38
CA GLN A 181 3.71 3.81 7.05
C GLN A 181 3.86 2.37 6.57
N GLY A 182 3.40 2.09 5.34
CA GLY A 182 3.58 0.79 4.68
C GLY A 182 2.79 -0.38 5.29
N LYS A 183 2.13 -0.19 6.44
CA LYS A 183 1.40 -1.26 7.14
C LYS A 183 -0.08 -1.35 6.75
N ASN A 184 -0.67 -0.24 6.28
CA ASN A 184 -2.09 -0.15 5.89
C ASN A 184 -2.30 0.36 4.46
N ASN A 185 -1.25 0.32 3.63
CA ASN A 185 -1.26 0.87 2.28
C ASN A 185 -1.28 -0.27 1.27
N PHE A 186 -2.20 -0.20 0.31
CA PHE A 186 -2.33 -1.18 -0.75
C PHE A 186 -2.42 -0.48 -2.11
N ASN A 187 -1.88 -1.12 -3.14
CA ASN A 187 -1.94 -0.64 -4.51
C ASN A 187 -3.02 -1.37 -5.34
N GLN A 188 -3.66 -2.39 -4.76
CA GLN A 188 -4.64 -3.24 -5.43
C GLN A 188 -5.67 -3.73 -4.41
N LEU A 189 -6.95 -3.72 -4.82
CA LEU A 189 -8.05 -4.17 -3.99
C LEU A 189 -7.94 -5.67 -3.66
N ASP A 190 -7.55 -6.50 -4.63
CA ASP A 190 -7.41 -7.95 -4.41
C ASP A 190 -6.30 -8.29 -3.42
N ASN A 191 -5.17 -7.57 -3.49
CA ASN A 191 -4.09 -7.73 -2.53
C ASN A 191 -4.53 -7.34 -1.12
N MET A 192 -5.24 -6.20 -1.00
CA MET A 192 -5.85 -5.77 0.25
C MET A 192 -6.79 -6.83 0.83
N ARG A 193 -7.74 -7.34 0.03
CA ARG A 193 -8.68 -8.38 0.45
C ARG A 193 -7.98 -9.63 0.95
N LYS A 194 -6.93 -10.06 0.26
CA LYS A 194 -6.15 -11.24 0.61
C LYS A 194 -5.39 -11.06 1.92
N ILE A 195 -4.68 -9.93 2.08
CA ILE A 195 -3.87 -9.65 3.28
C ILE A 195 -4.76 -9.45 4.51
N LEU A 196 -5.87 -8.72 4.35
CA LEU A 196 -6.81 -8.43 5.44
C LEU A 196 -7.87 -9.52 5.64
N GLN A 197 -7.79 -10.62 4.89
CA GLN A 197 -8.72 -11.76 4.97
C GLN A 197 -10.20 -11.34 4.86
N ILE A 198 -10.49 -10.41 3.96
CA ILE A 198 -11.84 -9.86 3.76
C ILE A 198 -12.66 -10.82 2.91
N ASN A 199 -13.60 -11.50 3.55
CA ASN A 199 -14.54 -12.42 2.91
C ASN A 199 -15.58 -11.67 2.05
N ASN A 200 -16.14 -10.59 2.60
CA ASN A 200 -17.15 -9.76 1.93
C ASN A 200 -16.73 -8.28 1.93
N VAL A 201 -16.56 -7.71 0.73
CA VAL A 201 -16.22 -6.29 0.57
C VAL A 201 -17.42 -5.38 0.74
N ASP A 202 -18.65 -5.88 0.58
CA ASP A 202 -19.86 -5.05 0.68
C ASP A 202 -20.10 -4.57 2.12
N ASP A 203 -19.49 -5.23 3.11
CA ASP A 203 -19.50 -4.81 4.51
C ASP A 203 -18.53 -3.66 4.80
N TRP A 204 -17.74 -3.24 3.81
CA TRP A 204 -16.76 -2.16 3.92
C TRP A 204 -17.27 -0.85 3.33
N ARG A 205 -16.86 0.26 3.94
CA ARG A 205 -17.11 1.60 3.45
C ARG A 205 -15.94 2.04 2.58
N PHE A 206 -16.24 2.39 1.34
CA PHE A 206 -15.27 2.90 0.37
C PHE A 206 -15.41 4.41 0.28
N THR A 207 -14.34 5.13 0.59
CA THR A 207 -14.31 6.59 0.52
C THR A 207 -13.28 7.07 -0.49
N MET A 208 -13.60 8.16 -1.18
CA MET A 208 -12.67 8.87 -2.03
C MET A 208 -13.02 10.35 -1.95
N VAL A 209 -12.03 11.16 -1.58
CA VAL A 209 -12.18 12.61 -1.61
C VAL A 209 -11.70 13.08 -2.97
N THR A 210 -12.58 13.74 -3.70
CA THR A 210 -12.26 14.39 -4.97
C THR A 210 -12.18 15.90 -4.78
N ARG A 211 -11.40 16.55 -5.63
CA ARG A 211 -11.28 18.01 -5.70
C ARG A 211 -11.51 18.45 -7.15
N GLU A 212 -11.92 19.70 -7.34
CA GLU A 212 -11.98 20.30 -8.67
C GLU A 212 -10.61 20.14 -9.38
N PRO A 213 -10.58 19.62 -10.63
CA PRO A 213 -9.34 19.24 -11.30
C PRO A 213 -8.32 20.37 -11.50
N VAL A 214 -8.75 21.58 -11.86
CA VAL A 214 -7.86 22.74 -12.06
C VAL A 214 -7.20 23.12 -10.75
N ASP A 215 -7.98 23.17 -9.68
CA ASP A 215 -7.55 23.44 -8.32
C ASP A 215 -6.52 22.42 -7.81
N ARG A 216 -6.75 21.13 -8.12
CA ARG A 216 -5.85 20.03 -7.83
C ARG A 216 -4.54 20.17 -8.61
N PHE A 217 -4.62 20.50 -9.90
CA PHE A 217 -3.46 20.74 -10.77
C PHE A 217 -2.61 21.89 -10.24
N LEU A 218 -3.22 23.05 -9.96
CA LEU A 218 -2.52 24.22 -9.45
C LEU A 218 -1.79 23.92 -8.13
N SER A 219 -2.45 23.18 -7.23
CA SER A 219 -1.81 22.72 -5.99
C SER A 219 -0.62 21.81 -6.24
N GLY A 220 -0.69 20.92 -7.24
CA GLY A 220 0.42 20.06 -7.66
C GLY A 220 1.59 20.86 -8.23
N PHE A 221 1.31 21.76 -9.17
CA PHE A 221 2.29 22.63 -9.80
C PHE A 221 3.00 23.52 -8.78
N ILE A 222 2.26 24.23 -7.92
CA ILE A 222 2.86 25.10 -6.90
C ILE A 222 3.76 24.29 -5.96
N ASP A 223 3.31 23.12 -5.52
CA ASP A 223 4.09 22.31 -4.60
C ASP A 223 5.39 21.81 -5.24
N ARG A 224 5.32 21.24 -6.45
CA ARG A 224 6.47 20.58 -7.09
C ARG A 224 7.42 21.57 -7.78
N CYS A 225 6.87 22.54 -8.50
CA CYS A 225 7.62 23.44 -9.39
C CYS A 225 8.01 24.76 -8.72
N VAL A 226 7.16 25.29 -7.84
CA VAL A 226 7.38 26.60 -7.20
C VAL A 226 8.00 26.48 -5.81
N ARG A 227 7.55 25.54 -4.98
CA ARG A 227 8.01 25.42 -3.58
C ARG A 227 9.23 24.52 -3.45
N VAL A 228 9.16 23.31 -4.00
CA VAL A 228 10.23 22.31 -3.84
C VAL A 228 11.35 22.54 -4.85
N HIS A 229 11.06 23.18 -5.99
CA HIS A 229 11.98 23.31 -7.13
C HIS A 229 12.61 21.96 -7.53
N ASP A 230 11.79 20.91 -7.50
CA ASP A 230 12.17 19.55 -7.92
C ASP A 230 12.47 19.49 -9.43
N GLU A 231 12.75 18.30 -9.97
CA GLU A 231 12.67 17.99 -11.40
C GLU A 231 11.22 18.14 -11.90
N CYS A 232 10.71 19.38 -11.99
CA CYS A 232 9.44 19.81 -12.61
C CYS A 232 9.47 19.52 -14.12
N PHE A 233 9.88 18.33 -14.52
CA PHE A 233 10.17 17.88 -15.88
C PHE A 233 11.09 18.83 -16.66
N GLY A 234 11.94 19.59 -15.96
CA GLY A 234 12.75 20.66 -16.57
C GLY A 234 11.97 21.91 -16.99
N CYS A 235 10.66 21.99 -16.72
CA CYS A 235 9.78 23.10 -17.09
C CYS A 235 9.94 24.35 -16.21
N GLY A 236 10.59 24.24 -15.05
CA GLY A 236 10.75 25.35 -14.11
C GLY A 236 9.40 25.90 -13.65
N THR A 237 9.05 27.12 -14.05
CA THR A 237 7.75 27.75 -13.72
C THR A 237 6.78 27.83 -14.90
N ASN A 238 7.04 27.12 -16.00
CA ASN A 238 6.16 27.08 -17.18
C ASN A 238 5.05 26.02 -17.00
N MET A 239 3.81 26.47 -16.84
CA MET A 239 2.64 25.61 -16.63
C MET A 239 2.25 24.83 -17.88
N THR A 240 2.40 25.42 -19.08
CA THR A 240 2.08 24.73 -20.35
C THR A 240 2.98 23.51 -20.53
N CYS A 241 4.30 23.70 -20.37
CA CYS A 241 5.27 22.60 -20.40
C CYS A 241 4.93 21.54 -19.35
N PHE A 242 4.66 21.95 -18.10
CA PHE A 242 4.34 21.00 -17.04
C PHE A 242 3.07 20.18 -17.33
N LEU A 243 2.04 20.80 -17.91
CA LEU A 243 0.81 20.14 -18.30
C LEU A 243 1.03 19.12 -19.43
N GLU A 244 1.82 19.48 -20.43
CA GLU A 244 2.16 18.60 -21.56
C GLU A 244 2.97 17.38 -21.10
N GLU A 245 3.96 17.58 -20.22
CA GLU A 245 4.78 16.49 -19.64
C GLU A 245 3.97 15.57 -18.71
N GLU A 246 3.06 16.11 -17.88
CA GLU A 246 2.14 15.28 -17.08
C GLU A 246 1.14 14.52 -17.97
N TYR A 247 0.72 15.07 -19.12
CA TYR A 247 -0.16 14.39 -20.06
C TYR A 247 0.54 13.25 -20.83
N ALA A 248 1.86 13.37 -21.08
CA ALA A 248 2.64 12.37 -21.78
C ALA A 248 2.97 11.11 -20.94
N ARG A 249 2.65 11.11 -19.64
CA ARG A 249 2.95 10.06 -18.66
C ARG A 249 1.92 8.93 -18.61
#